data_AF-A0A2I0P919-F1
#
_entry.id   AF-A0A2I0P919-F1
#
_cell.length_a   1.000
_cell.length_b   1.000
_cell.length_c   1.000
_cell.angle_alpha   90.00
_cell.angle_beta   90.00
_cell.angle_gamma   90.00
#
_symmetry.space_group_name_H-M   'P 1'
#
loop_
_entity.id
_entity.type
_entity.pdbx_description
1 polymer ?
#
loop_
_entity_poly.entity_id
_entity_poly.type
_entity_poly.pdbx_seq_one_letter_code
_entity_poly.pdbx_strand_id
1 'polypeptide(L)'
;MMRSILERIDAGAFTLPSLAADLGISRESLLDRLALMERLGHIVRELPCETVPDRCGCCSGGCGCRGAADLPVRYVLTPKGKRLCGRGR
;
A
#
# COMPACT_ATOMS: atom_id res chain seq x y z
N MET A 1 -6.39 -9.53 12.07
CA MET A 1 -6.38 -8.15 11.57
C MET A 1 -5.25 -7.89 10.56
N MET A 2 -3.96 -7.82 10.95
CA MET A 2 -2.88 -7.56 9.97
C MET A 2 -2.76 -8.64 8.89
N ARG A 3 -2.86 -9.92 9.25
CA ARG A 3 -2.84 -11.03 8.27
C ARG A 3 -3.98 -10.93 7.26
N SER A 4 -5.19 -10.64 7.72
CA SER A 4 -6.37 -10.45 6.87
C SER A 4 -6.18 -9.35 5.83
N ILE A 5 -5.53 -8.24 6.20
CA ILE A 5 -5.15 -7.17 5.25
C ILE A 5 -4.12 -7.69 4.24
N LEU A 6 -3.09 -8.41 4.69
CA LEU A 6 -2.06 -8.97 3.81
C LEU A 6 -2.64 -9.98 2.81
N GLU A 7 -3.57 -10.84 3.24
CA GLU A 7 -4.25 -11.81 2.38
C GLU A 7 -5.07 -11.13 1.30
N ARG A 8 -5.76 -10.03 1.63
CA ARG A 8 -6.54 -9.25 0.66
C ARG A 8 -5.63 -8.54 -0.34
N ILE A 9 -4.48 -8.04 0.11
CA ILE A 9 -3.45 -7.47 -0.75
C ILE A 9 -2.86 -8.52 -1.68
N ASP A 10 -2.56 -9.71 -1.18
CA ASP A 10 -2.04 -10.83 -1.95
C ASP A 10 -3.03 -11.35 -3.00
N ALA A 11 -4.33 -11.35 -2.68
CA ALA A 11 -5.40 -11.68 -3.61
C ALA A 11 -5.53 -10.65 -4.76
N GLY A 12 -5.00 -9.44 -4.60
CA GLY A 12 -4.93 -8.41 -5.65
C GLY A 12 -6.26 -7.78 -6.06
N ALA A 13 -7.39 -8.28 -5.56
CA ALA A 13 -8.74 -7.80 -5.89
C ALA A 13 -9.42 -7.21 -4.65
N PHE A 14 -9.06 -5.97 -4.28
CA PHE A 14 -9.75 -5.22 -3.24
C PHE A 14 -9.74 -3.73 -3.54
N THR A 15 -10.74 -3.02 -3.02
CA THR A 15 -10.75 -1.56 -2.95
C THR A 15 -10.62 -1.14 -1.49
N LEU A 16 -10.01 0.02 -1.22
CA LEU A 16 -9.93 0.59 0.13
C LEU A 16 -11.30 0.65 0.84
N PRO A 17 -12.40 1.14 0.23
CA PRO A 17 -13.69 1.16 0.89
C PRO A 17 -14.25 -0.24 1.17
N SER A 18 -14.10 -1.19 0.24
CA SER A 18 -14.57 -2.57 0.45
C SER A 18 -13.80 -3.25 1.57
N LEU A 19 -12.48 -3.08 1.63
CA LEU A 19 -11.64 -3.62 2.70
C LEU A 19 -11.94 -2.98 4.06
N ALA A 20 -12.22 -1.68 4.10
CA ALA A 20 -12.59 -0.99 5.33
C ALA A 20 -13.93 -1.52 5.87
N ALA A 21 -14.92 -1.70 4.98
CA ALA A 21 -16.22 -2.25 5.32
C ALA A 21 -16.13 -3.72 5.82
N ASP A 22 -15.33 -4.55 5.14
CA ASP A 22 -15.06 -5.96 5.51
C ASP A 22 -14.45 -6.08 6.91
N LEU A 23 -13.58 -5.12 7.27
CA LEU A 23 -12.93 -5.05 8.58
C LEU A 23 -13.76 -4.31 9.65
N GLY A 24 -14.89 -3.71 9.27
CA GLY A 24 -15.72 -2.90 10.19
C GLY A 24 -15.02 -1.65 10.72
N ILE A 25 -14.08 -1.06 9.95
CA ILE A 25 -13.31 0.12 10.36
C ILE A 25 -13.50 1.28 9.38
N SER A 26 -13.28 2.50 9.85
CA SER A 26 -13.26 3.68 8.98
C SER A 26 -12.09 3.63 8.00
N ARG A 27 -12.29 4.23 6.81
CA ARG A 27 -11.25 4.37 5.77
C ARG A 27 -9.96 4.99 6.32
N GLU A 28 -10.06 6.00 7.17
CA GLU A 28 -8.91 6.66 7.80
C GLU A 28 -8.10 5.71 8.68
N SER A 29 -8.77 4.87 9.47
CA SER A 29 -8.11 3.87 10.31
C SER A 29 -7.46 2.76 9.49
N LEU A 30 -8.05 2.40 8.35
CA LEU A 30 -7.42 1.49 7.39
C LEU A 30 -6.15 2.10 6.80
N LEU A 31 -6.19 3.38 6.40
CA LEU A 31 -5.03 4.10 5.85
C LEU A 31 -3.89 4.21 6.88
N ASP A 32 -4.20 4.50 8.14
CA ASP A 32 -3.20 4.53 9.22
C ASP A 32 -2.54 3.16 9.41
N ARG A 33 -3.34 2.08 9.41
CA ARG A 33 -2.82 0.70 9.45
C ARG A 33 -1.91 0.39 8.26
N LEU A 34 -2.32 0.75 7.05
CA LEU A 34 -1.52 0.52 5.84
C LEU A 34 -0.20 1.30 5.90
N ALA A 35 -0.22 2.54 6.37
CA ALA A 35 0.99 3.34 6.56
C ALA A 35 1.94 2.71 7.59
N LEU A 36 1.41 2.18 8.69
CA LEU A 36 2.20 1.44 9.68
C LEU A 36 2.82 0.17 9.06
N MET A 37 2.03 -0.61 8.31
CA MET A 37 2.50 -1.83 7.66
C MET A 37 3.58 -1.56 6.59
N GLU A 38 3.47 -0.43 5.88
CA GLU A 38 4.48 0.05 4.94
C GLU A 38 5.78 0.41 5.66
N ARG A 39 5.71 1.19 6.75
CA ARG A 39 6.88 1.54 7.57
C ARG A 39 7.57 0.33 8.19
N LEU A 40 6.80 -0.68 8.58
CA LEU A 40 7.33 -1.95 9.07
C LEU A 40 7.92 -2.84 7.96
N GLY A 41 7.77 -2.43 6.69
CA GLY A 41 8.28 -3.13 5.52
C GLY A 41 7.50 -4.38 5.17
N HIS A 42 6.23 -4.49 5.55
CA HIS A 42 5.36 -5.62 5.18
C HIS A 42 4.72 -5.43 3.81
N ILE A 43 4.42 -4.19 3.44
CA ILE A 43 3.80 -3.82 2.16
C ILE A 43 4.53 -2.64 1.53
N VAL A 44 4.34 -2.45 0.24
CA VAL A 44 4.79 -1.27 -0.51
C VAL A 44 3.64 -0.74 -1.36
N ARG A 45 3.57 0.59 -1.49
CA ARG A 45 2.66 1.25 -2.43
C ARG A 45 3.29 1.28 -3.81
N GLU A 46 2.66 0.58 -4.75
CA GLU A 46 2.86 0.83 -6.17
C GLU A 46 1.97 2.02 -6.55
N LEU A 47 2.59 3.19 -6.66
CA LEU A 47 1.97 4.26 -7.43
C LEU A 47 2.16 3.91 -8.91
N PRO A 48 1.10 4.01 -9.75
CA PRO A 48 1.33 4.08 -11.17
C PRO A 48 2.18 5.33 -11.40
N CYS A 49 3.47 5.13 -11.63
CA CYS A 49 4.34 6.16 -12.14
C CYS A 49 3.89 6.43 -13.58
N GLU A 50 2.89 7.31 -13.72
CA GLU A 50 2.66 7.94 -15.01
C GLU A 50 3.97 8.61 -15.40
N THR A 51 4.48 8.15 -16.53
CA THR A 51 5.78 8.48 -17.07
C THR A 51 5.75 9.95 -17.45
N VAL A 52 6.19 10.84 -16.56
CA VAL A 52 6.64 12.17 -16.97
C VAL A 52 8.13 12.03 -17.26
N PRO A 53 8.58 12.12 -18.53
CA PRO A 53 9.99 12.15 -18.85
C PRO A 53 10.51 13.56 -18.59
N ASP A 54 10.63 13.96 -17.33
CA ASP A 54 11.62 14.95 -16.94
C ASP A 54 11.88 14.85 -15.44
N ARG A 55 13.08 14.35 -15.10
CA ARG A 55 13.72 14.43 -13.78
C ARG A 55 13.07 13.66 -12.62
N CYS A 56 13.22 12.34 -12.65
CA CYS A 56 13.37 11.60 -11.41
C CYS A 56 14.82 11.79 -10.90
N GLY A 57 15.07 12.87 -10.17
CA GLY A 57 16.26 13.02 -9.35
C GLY A 57 16.04 12.26 -8.04
N CYS A 58 16.38 10.97 -8.00
CA CYS A 58 16.22 10.11 -6.82
C CYS A 58 17.01 10.57 -5.56
N CYS A 59 17.60 11.77 -5.52
CA CYS A 59 18.49 12.17 -4.43
C CYS A 59 18.35 13.66 -4.07
N SER A 60 18.20 13.90 -2.76
CA SER A 60 18.49 15.16 -2.05
C SER A 60 17.50 16.33 -2.24
N GLY A 61 16.35 16.27 -1.56
CA GLY A 61 15.60 17.48 -1.19
C GLY A 61 14.14 17.48 -1.59
N GLY A 62 13.27 17.19 -0.60
CA GLY A 62 11.85 17.60 -0.60
C GLY A 62 10.95 17.00 -1.69
N CYS A 63 10.38 15.82 -1.45
CA CYS A 63 9.25 15.35 -2.27
C CYS A 63 8.01 16.19 -1.99
N GLY A 64 7.79 17.20 -2.84
CA GLY A 64 6.50 17.85 -3.03
C GLY A 64 5.58 16.96 -3.86
N CYS A 65 5.25 15.78 -3.36
CA CYS A 65 4.28 14.86 -3.97
C CYS A 65 2.85 15.43 -3.78
N ARG A 66 2.56 16.57 -4.40
CA ARG A 66 1.24 17.20 -4.48
C ARG A 66 0.58 16.76 -5.78
N GLY A 67 -0.43 15.91 -5.67
CA GLY A 67 -1.36 15.64 -6.78
C GLY A 67 -1.38 14.22 -7.30
N ALA A 68 -1.60 13.23 -6.44
CA ALA A 68 -2.15 11.94 -6.86
C ALA A 68 -3.53 11.79 -6.20
N ALA A 69 -4.48 12.63 -6.63
CA ALA A 69 -5.78 12.72 -5.96
C ALA A 69 -6.76 11.60 -6.32
N ASP A 70 -6.56 10.85 -7.40
CA ASP A 70 -7.56 9.85 -7.80
C ASP A 70 -7.02 8.61 -8.54
N LEU A 71 -5.70 8.40 -8.57
CA LEU A 71 -5.16 7.16 -9.13
C LEU A 71 -5.34 6.02 -8.11
N PRO A 72 -5.84 4.84 -8.52
CA PRO A 72 -6.02 3.72 -7.63
C PRO A 72 -4.65 3.28 -7.10
N VAL A 73 -4.37 3.64 -5.85
CA VAL A 73 -3.14 3.23 -5.15
C VAL A 73 -3.16 1.71 -5.01
N ARG A 74 -2.17 1.05 -5.61
CA ARG A 74 -2.00 -0.39 -5.50
C ARG A 74 -1.03 -0.69 -4.36
N TYR A 75 -1.33 -1.71 -3.58
CA TYR A 75 -0.45 -2.21 -2.51
C TYR A 75 0.07 -3.58 -2.91
N VAL A 76 1.33 -3.86 -2.61
CA VAL A 76 1.96 -5.16 -2.88
C VAL A 76 2.70 -5.65 -1.64
N LEU A 77 2.67 -6.97 -1.41
CA LEU A 77 3.41 -7.59 -0.32
C LEU A 77 4.92 -7.61 -0.59
N THR A 78 5.71 -7.20 0.40
CA THR A 78 7.16 -7.44 0.39
C THR A 78 7.46 -8.91 0.72
N PRO A 79 8.71 -9.38 0.53
CA PRO A 79 9.13 -10.69 1.04
C PRO A 79 8.85 -10.88 2.54
N LYS A 80 8.95 -9.81 3.34
CA LYS A 80 8.60 -9.84 4.77
C LYS A 80 7.10 -9.98 4.99
N GLY A 81 6.27 -9.26 4.23
CA GLY A 81 4.81 -9.40 4.25
C GLY A 81 4.34 -10.80 3.88
N LYS A 82 4.90 -11.37 2.80
CA LYS A 82 4.59 -12.74 2.34
C LYS A 82 4.90 -13.81 3.40
N ARG A 83 6.02 -13.68 4.12
CA ARG A 83 6.36 -14.55 5.25
C ARG A 83 5.33 -14.44 6.39
N LEU A 84 4.90 -13.23 6.73
CA LEU A 84 3.91 -13.00 7.79
C LEU A 84 2.50 -13.53 7.41
N CYS A 85 2.19 -13.51 6.11
CA CYS A 85 0.98 -14.06 5.51
C CYS A 85 0.96 -15.61 5.49
N GLY A 86 2.07 -16.28 5.84
CA GLY A 86 2.14 -17.75 5.87
C GLY A 86 2.50 -18.41 4.53
N ARG A 87 2.73 -17.63 3.47
CA ARG A 87 3.19 -18.11 2.14
C ARG A 87 4.73 -18.18 2.01
N GLY A 88 5.45 -18.13 3.14
CA GLY A 88 6.90 -18.23 3.19
C GLY A 88 7.40 -19.63 3.54
N ARG A 89 6.88 -20.68 2.89
CA ARG A 89 7.44 -22.04 2.91
C ARG A 89 7.83 -22.45 1.52
#